data_AF-A0A813Z542-F1
#
_entry.id   AF-A0A813Z542-F1
#
_cell.length_a   1.000
_cell.length_b   1.000
_cell.length_c   1.000
_cell.angle_alpha   90.00
_cell.angle_beta   90.00
_cell.angle_gamma   90.00
#
_symmetry.space_group_name_H-M   'P 1'
#
loop_
_entity.id
_entity.type
_entity.pdbx_description
1 polymer ?
#
loop_
_entity_poly.entity_id
_entity_poly.type
_entity_poly.pdbx_seq_one_letter_code
_entity_poly.pdbx_strand_id
1 'polypeptide(L)'
;MHIVFNRNIYTEKPYLIILIHFLIYILPALNLIVQFLTDWSRIQRGVDESCDIIYLSLPVQIFNLFFIYIIPLVINIIILGLGIRHVSSIQGVISGQIILHRRRRQRILLLKAIAFYSIWLILWSPDTLACQFVDVNSDPGVFTVLLSYIQIALDPFLIAIIDIRFLTKWRTSWKKMKRNRRIDAVAA
;
A
#
# COMPACT_ATOMS: atom_id res chain seq x y z
N MET A 1 35.40 -10.85 9.86
CA MET A 1 34.70 -9.57 10.10
C MET A 1 33.92 -9.21 8.83
N HIS A 2 32.67 -9.67 8.69
CA HIS A 2 31.82 -9.31 7.53
C HIS A 2 30.98 -8.09 7.88
N ILE A 3 31.42 -6.92 7.43
CA ILE A 3 30.56 -5.73 7.33
C ILE A 3 29.54 -6.08 6.24
N VAL A 4 28.34 -6.52 6.64
CA VAL A 4 27.23 -6.73 5.72
C VAL A 4 26.86 -5.36 5.17
N PHE A 5 27.41 -5.05 3.99
CA PHE A 5 27.12 -3.85 3.21
C PHE A 5 25.61 -3.66 3.17
N ASN A 6 25.15 -2.45 3.51
CA ASN A 6 23.77 -2.04 3.26
C ASN A 6 23.61 -1.88 1.75
N ARG A 7 23.55 -3.01 1.03
CA ARG A 7 23.40 -3.08 -0.41
C ARG A 7 22.01 -2.56 -0.73
N ASN A 8 22.00 -1.50 -1.52
CA ASN A 8 20.78 -0.86 -1.92
C ASN A 8 20.05 -1.81 -2.89
N ILE A 9 18.96 -2.44 -2.45
CA ILE A 9 18.18 -3.37 -3.27
C ILE A 9 17.74 -2.70 -4.58
N TYR A 10 17.51 -1.38 -4.54
CA TYR A 10 17.19 -0.55 -5.70
C TYR A 10 18.29 -0.49 -6.76
N THR A 11 19.54 -0.75 -6.42
CA THR A 11 20.66 -0.82 -7.39
C THR A 11 21.02 -2.24 -7.77
N GLU A 12 20.72 -3.24 -6.94
CA GLU A 12 21.08 -4.63 -7.21
C GLU A 12 20.09 -5.35 -8.14
N LYS A 13 18.80 -5.03 -8.05
CA LYS A 13 17.76 -5.67 -8.86
C LYS A 13 16.79 -4.64 -9.47
N PRO A 14 17.29 -3.69 -10.28
CA PRO A 14 16.44 -2.64 -10.85
C PRO A 14 15.33 -3.21 -11.74
N TYR A 15 15.64 -4.23 -12.56
CA TYR A 15 14.67 -4.87 -13.43
C TYR A 15 13.53 -5.57 -12.69
N LEU A 16 13.82 -6.16 -11.51
CA LEU A 16 12.78 -6.79 -10.70
C LEU A 16 11.81 -5.75 -10.14
N ILE A 17 12.30 -4.59 -9.74
CA ILE A 17 11.48 -3.49 -9.23
C ILE A 17 10.59 -2.93 -10.35
N ILE A 18 11.17 -2.72 -11.54
CA ILE A 18 10.42 -2.27 -12.71
C ILE A 18 9.33 -3.28 -13.08
N LEU A 19 9.67 -4.57 -13.10
CA LEU A 19 8.72 -5.64 -13.38
C LEU A 19 7.58 -5.66 -12.37
N ILE A 20 7.88 -5.54 -11.07
CA ILE A 20 6.84 -5.48 -10.03
C ILE A 20 5.91 -4.29 -10.25
N HIS A 21 6.45 -3.10 -10.52
CA HIS A 21 5.61 -1.93 -10.79
C HIS A 21 4.75 -2.13 -12.04
N PHE A 22 5.32 -2.70 -13.11
CA PHE A 22 4.57 -3.01 -14.32
C PHE A 22 3.42 -3.97 -14.04
N LEU A 23 3.68 -5.05 -13.28
CA LEU A 23 2.66 -6.02 -12.92
C LEU A 23 1.54 -5.40 -12.05
N ILE A 24 1.88 -4.54 -11.08
CA ILE A 24 0.90 -3.88 -10.21
C ILE A 24 -0.11 -3.03 -11.00
N TYR A 25 0.32 -2.36 -12.07
CA TYR A 25 -0.58 -1.51 -12.87
C TYR A 25 -1.28 -2.27 -14.00
N ILE A 26 -0.57 -3.19 -14.64
CA ILE A 26 -1.06 -3.85 -15.86
C ILE A 26 -1.98 -5.02 -15.53
N LEU A 27 -1.70 -5.79 -14.47
CA LEU A 27 -2.55 -6.94 -14.12
C LEU A 27 -3.98 -6.55 -13.77
N PRO A 28 -4.25 -5.51 -12.94
CA PRO A 28 -5.63 -5.12 -12.66
C PRO A 28 -6.38 -4.64 -13.91
N ALA A 29 -5.69 -3.87 -14.77
CA ALA A 29 -6.28 -3.39 -16.02
C ALA A 29 -6.63 -4.55 -16.97
N LEU A 30 -5.72 -5.51 -17.14
CA LEU A 30 -5.98 -6.71 -17.94
C LEU A 30 -7.13 -7.54 -17.37
N ASN A 31 -7.19 -7.71 -16.05
CA ASN A 31 -8.29 -8.43 -15.39
C ASN A 31 -9.64 -7.76 -15.70
N LEU A 32 -9.72 -6.43 -15.59
CA LEU A 32 -10.92 -5.66 -15.93
C LEU A 32 -11.33 -5.82 -17.40
N ILE A 33 -10.37 -5.74 -18.32
CA ILE A 33 -10.62 -5.93 -19.76
C ILE A 33 -11.18 -7.33 -20.04
N VAL A 34 -10.56 -8.37 -19.46
CA VAL A 34 -11.02 -9.76 -19.63
C VAL A 34 -12.45 -9.90 -19.12
N GLN A 35 -12.77 -9.33 -17.96
CA GLN A 35 -14.12 -9.44 -17.37
C GLN A 35 -15.20 -8.79 -18.24
N PHE A 36 -14.90 -7.66 -18.89
CA PHE A 36 -15.84 -7.06 -19.84
C PHE A 36 -15.95 -7.87 -21.14
N LEU A 37 -14.84 -8.43 -21.65
CA LEU A 37 -14.85 -9.27 -22.86
C LEU A 37 -15.59 -10.60 -22.66
N THR A 38 -15.59 -11.14 -21.44
CA THR A 38 -16.25 -12.41 -21.10
C THR A 38 -17.68 -12.24 -20.58
N ASP A 39 -18.25 -11.03 -20.62
CA ASP A 39 -19.55 -10.72 -20.01
C ASP A 39 -19.63 -11.15 -18.53
N TRP A 40 -18.52 -11.01 -17.79
CA TRP A 40 -18.49 -11.27 -16.35
C TRP A 40 -18.84 -10.02 -15.53
N SER A 41 -18.58 -8.86 -16.11
CA SER A 41 -18.97 -7.55 -15.58
C SER A 41 -19.70 -6.73 -16.64
N ARG A 42 -20.60 -5.86 -16.19
CA ARG A 42 -21.28 -4.86 -17.04
C ARG A 42 -21.34 -3.53 -16.34
N ILE A 43 -21.40 -2.46 -17.13
CA ILE A 43 -21.67 -1.12 -16.62
C ILE A 43 -23.18 -0.97 -16.54
N GLN A 44 -23.69 -0.74 -15.33
CA GLN A 44 -25.09 -0.39 -15.12
C GLN A 44 -25.17 1.08 -14.72
N ARG A 45 -26.10 1.80 -15.35
CA ARG A 45 -26.42 3.17 -14.95
C ARG A 45 -27.35 3.11 -13.75
N GLY A 46 -26.92 3.68 -12.64
CA GLY A 46 -27.69 3.87 -11.43
C GLY A 46 -28.79 4.93 -11.59
N VAL A 47 -29.64 5.05 -10.55
CA VAL A 47 -30.79 5.98 -10.52
C VAL A 47 -30.32 7.44 -10.57
N ASP A 48 -29.15 7.74 -10.01
CA ASP A 48 -28.55 9.09 -9.96
C ASP A 48 -27.63 9.39 -11.15
N GLU A 49 -27.81 8.66 -12.26
CA GLU A 49 -26.95 8.70 -13.45
C GLU A 49 -25.49 8.28 -13.23
N SER A 50 -25.13 7.77 -12.05
CA SER A 50 -23.85 7.13 -11.77
C SER A 50 -23.66 5.87 -12.64
N CYS A 51 -22.42 5.57 -13.02
CA CYS A 51 -22.08 4.36 -13.75
C CYS A 51 -21.31 3.42 -12.83
N ASP A 52 -21.92 2.29 -12.50
CA ASP A 52 -21.32 1.31 -11.59
C ASP A 52 -21.03 0.01 -12.33
N ILE A 53 -19.98 -0.68 -11.89
CA ILE A 53 -19.60 -1.99 -12.40
C ILE A 53 -20.32 -3.04 -11.58
N ILE A 54 -21.22 -3.78 -12.23
CA ILE A 54 -21.90 -4.92 -11.63
C ILE A 54 -21.29 -6.24 -12.11
N TYR A 55 -21.09 -7.16 -11.18
CA TYR A 55 -20.63 -8.52 -11.49
C TYR A 55 -21.84 -9.45 -11.61
N LEU A 56 -21.95 -10.12 -12.75
CA LEU A 56 -23.16 -10.84 -13.14
C LEU A 56 -23.37 -12.17 -12.42
N SER A 57 -22.34 -12.69 -11.74
CA SER A 57 -22.42 -13.99 -11.08
C SER A 57 -21.61 -14.04 -9.79
N LEU A 58 -22.13 -14.79 -8.81
CA LEU A 58 -21.45 -15.03 -7.53
C LEU A 58 -20.05 -15.65 -7.69
N PRO A 59 -19.80 -16.60 -8.63
CA PRO A 59 -18.45 -17.11 -8.88
C PRO A 59 -17.45 -16.03 -9.28
N VAL A 60 -17.87 -15.04 -10.09
CA VAL A 60 -17.01 -13.92 -10.50
C VAL A 60 -16.70 -13.00 -9.32
N GLN A 61 -17.69 -12.71 -8.48
CA GLN A 61 -17.49 -11.91 -7.25
C GLN A 61 -16.50 -12.60 -6.29
N ILE A 62 -16.63 -13.92 -6.10
CA ILE A 62 -15.70 -14.71 -5.28
C ILE A 62 -14.30 -14.74 -5.91
N PHE A 63 -14.20 -14.90 -7.23
CA PHE A 63 -12.93 -14.84 -7.95
C PHE A 63 -12.23 -13.49 -7.74
N ASN A 64 -12.96 -12.40 -7.94
CA ASN A 64 -12.44 -11.05 -7.74
C ASN A 64 -12.02 -10.81 -6.29
N LEU A 65 -12.82 -11.26 -5.33
CA LEU A 65 -12.45 -11.20 -3.92
C LEU A 65 -11.14 -11.95 -3.64
N PHE A 66 -10.94 -13.12 -4.25
CA PHE A 66 -9.71 -13.88 -4.05
C PHE A 66 -8.47 -13.15 -4.58
N PHE A 67 -8.54 -12.63 -5.80
CA PHE A 67 -7.41 -11.99 -6.46
C PHE A 67 -7.13 -10.58 -5.95
N ILE A 68 -8.17 -9.78 -5.71
CA ILE A 68 -8.04 -8.38 -5.32
C ILE A 68 -7.81 -8.26 -3.80
N TYR A 69 -8.40 -9.12 -2.98
CA TYR A 69 -8.35 -9.00 -1.52
C TYR A 69 -7.52 -10.09 -0.83
N ILE A 70 -7.88 -11.37 -1.01
CA ILE A 70 -7.29 -12.46 -0.23
C ILE A 70 -5.80 -12.65 -0.53
N ILE A 71 -5.41 -12.67 -1.81
CA ILE A 71 -4.01 -12.85 -2.20
C ILE A 71 -3.12 -11.72 -1.64
N PRO A 72 -3.42 -10.41 -1.85
CA PRO A 72 -2.64 -9.33 -1.26
C PRO A 72 -2.57 -9.39 0.27
N LEU A 73 -3.68 -9.71 0.93
CA LEU A 73 -3.73 -9.87 2.39
C LEU A 73 -2.77 -10.97 2.87
N VAL A 74 -2.85 -12.16 2.27
CA VAL A 74 -2.00 -13.31 2.63
C VAL A 74 -0.53 -13.00 2.37
N ILE A 75 -0.20 -12.40 1.22
CA ILE A 75 1.18 -11.99 0.91
C ILE A 75 1.71 -11.02 1.97
N ASN A 76 0.93 -10.01 2.36
CA ASN A 76 1.33 -9.05 3.39
C ASN A 76 1.56 -9.71 4.75
N ILE A 77 0.69 -10.65 5.15
CA ILE A 77 0.86 -11.42 6.40
C ILE A 77 2.13 -12.27 6.35
N ILE A 78 2.40 -12.95 5.24
CA ILE A 78 3.62 -13.76 5.06
C ILE A 78 4.86 -12.86 5.16
N ILE A 79 4.88 -11.71 4.49
CA ILE A 79 6.00 -10.76 4.53
C ILE A 79 6.23 -10.26 5.96
N LEU A 80 5.17 -9.90 6.68
CA LEU A 80 5.26 -9.51 8.09
C LEU A 80 5.80 -10.66 8.96
N GLY A 81 5.29 -11.89 8.77
CA GLY A 81 5.74 -13.08 9.49
C GLY A 81 7.21 -13.39 9.25
N LEU A 82 7.67 -13.30 8.00
CA LEU A 82 9.09 -13.42 7.65
C LEU A 82 9.93 -12.31 8.27
N GLY A 83 9.42 -11.08 8.32
CA GLY A 83 10.04 -9.95 9.02
C GLY A 83 10.20 -10.21 10.51
N ILE A 84 9.14 -10.69 11.18
CA ILE A 84 9.17 -11.08 12.61
C ILE A 84 10.20 -12.19 12.82
N ARG A 85 10.17 -13.24 12.01
CA ARG A 85 11.10 -14.37 12.09
C ARG A 85 12.55 -13.96 11.87
N HIS A 86 12.80 -13.04 10.96
CA HIS A 86 14.14 -12.49 10.73
C HIS A 86 14.63 -11.71 11.96
N VAL A 87 13.79 -10.86 12.53
CA VAL A 87 14.12 -10.10 13.75
C VAL A 87 14.27 -11.01 14.98
N SER A 88 13.51 -12.11 15.06
CA SER A 88 13.59 -13.10 16.14
C SER A 88 14.84 -14.00 16.01
N SER A 89 15.23 -14.41 14.80
CA SER A 89 16.43 -15.20 14.56
C SER A 89 17.73 -14.46 14.92
N ILE A 90 17.77 -13.15 14.71
CA ILE A 90 18.92 -12.30 15.09
C ILE A 90 19.01 -12.12 16.63
N GLN A 91 18.01 -12.56 17.40
CA GLN A 91 17.99 -12.38 18.86
C GLN A 91 19.02 -13.19 19.62
N GLY A 92 19.45 -14.33 19.06
CA GLY A 92 20.40 -15.26 19.69
C GLY A 92 21.88 -14.91 19.49
N VAL A 93 22.22 -13.92 18.65
CA VAL A 93 23.61 -13.57 18.35
C VAL A 93 24.07 -12.42 19.26
N ILE A 94 24.68 -12.79 20.40
CA ILE A 94 25.25 -11.87 21.39
C ILE A 94 26.65 -11.46 20.93
N SER A 95 26.77 -10.43 20.07
CA SER A 95 28.07 -9.76 19.89
C SER A 95 27.91 -8.30 19.45
N GLY A 96 28.57 -7.37 20.14
CA GLY A 96 28.74 -5.96 19.74
C GLY A 96 27.55 -5.00 19.97
N GLN A 97 27.82 -3.82 20.54
CA GLN A 97 26.86 -2.70 20.68
C GLN A 97 26.19 -2.31 19.34
N ILE A 98 26.89 -2.46 18.21
CA ILE A 98 26.40 -2.18 16.85
C ILE A 98 25.23 -3.11 16.47
N ILE A 99 25.26 -4.39 16.87
CA ILE A 99 24.21 -5.37 16.58
C ILE A 99 22.97 -5.08 17.44
N LEU A 100 23.15 -4.66 18.69
CA LEU A 100 22.08 -4.23 19.59
C LEU A 100 21.30 -3.03 19.05
N HIS A 101 21.99 -1.99 18.56
CA HIS A 101 21.34 -0.84 17.92
C HIS A 101 20.61 -1.23 16.63
N ARG A 102 21.19 -2.11 15.80
CA ARG A 102 20.55 -2.62 14.58
C ARG A 102 19.28 -3.41 14.90
N ARG A 103 19.29 -4.23 15.95
CA ARG A 103 18.13 -5.00 16.43
C ARG A 103 17.01 -4.10 16.95
N ARG A 104 17.34 -3.07 17.74
CA ARG A 104 16.34 -2.07 18.20
C ARG A 104 15.69 -1.35 17.03
N ARG A 105 16.47 -0.96 16.02
CA ARG A 105 15.96 -0.34 14.79
C ARG A 105 15.01 -1.27 14.03
N GLN A 106 15.37 -2.54 13.86
CA GLN A 106 14.53 -3.52 13.16
C GLN A 106 13.20 -3.78 13.90
N ARG A 107 13.22 -3.87 15.24
CA ARG A 107 11.99 -3.97 16.05
C ARG A 107 11.07 -2.76 15.88
N ILE A 108 11.63 -1.55 15.87
CA ILE A 108 10.85 -0.31 15.67
C ILE A 108 10.25 -0.29 14.26
N LEU A 109 11.01 -0.67 13.23
CA LEU A 109 10.51 -0.77 11.86
C LEU A 109 9.38 -1.78 11.74
N LEU A 110 9.52 -2.94 12.37
CA LEU A 110 8.48 -3.96 12.41
C LEU A 110 7.21 -3.46 13.09
N LEU A 111 7.30 -2.80 14.25
CA LEU A 111 6.13 -2.26 14.95
C LEU A 111 5.42 -1.18 14.13
N LYS A 112 6.19 -0.32 13.45
CA LYS A 112 5.67 0.66 12.49
C LYS A 112 4.99 0.00 11.29
N ALA A 113 5.55 -1.09 10.77
CA ALA A 113 4.95 -1.84 9.67
C ALA A 113 3.65 -2.52 10.11
N ILE A 114 3.60 -3.13 11.29
CA ILE A 114 2.37 -3.70 11.85
C ILE A 114 1.29 -2.63 11.97
N ALA A 115 1.61 -1.48 12.56
CA ALA A 115 0.67 -0.36 12.68
C ALA A 115 0.16 0.12 11.31
N PHE A 116 1.05 0.23 10.32
CA PHE A 116 0.68 0.58 8.95
C PHE A 116 -0.30 -0.41 8.35
N TYR A 117 0.01 -1.71 8.40
CA TYR A 117 -0.85 -2.75 7.83
C TYR A 117 -2.18 -2.87 8.58
N SER A 118 -2.21 -2.63 9.89
CA SER A 118 -3.47 -2.59 10.64
C SER A 118 -4.37 -1.44 10.19
N ILE A 119 -3.81 -0.24 10.02
CA ILE A 119 -4.57 0.93 9.52
C ILE A 119 -5.05 0.66 8.09
N TRP A 120 -4.15 0.18 7.23
CA TRP A 120 -4.46 -0.17 5.85
C TRP A 120 -5.61 -1.20 5.78
N LEU A 121 -5.56 -2.26 6.60
CA LEU A 121 -6.62 -3.27 6.63
C LEU A 121 -7.96 -2.66 7.10
N ILE A 122 -7.96 -1.83 8.15
CA ILE A 122 -9.21 -1.23 8.65
C ILE A 122 -9.85 -0.30 7.60
N LEU A 123 -9.04 0.48 6.88
CA LEU A 123 -9.58 1.50 5.98
C LEU A 123 -9.85 0.99 4.55
N TRP A 124 -9.08 0.01 4.05
CA TRP A 124 -9.20 -0.49 2.68
C TRP A 124 -10.09 -1.74 2.54
N SER A 125 -10.08 -2.63 3.54
CA SER A 125 -10.84 -3.89 3.46
C SER A 125 -12.36 -3.69 3.35
N PRO A 126 -12.99 -2.74 4.07
CA PRO A 126 -14.44 -2.56 4.00
C PRO A 126 -14.92 -2.25 2.58
N ASP A 127 -14.23 -1.36 1.87
CA ASP A 127 -14.54 -0.99 0.49
C ASP A 127 -14.36 -2.16 -0.48
N THR A 128 -13.23 -2.84 -0.38
CA THR A 128 -12.90 -3.98 -1.26
C THR A 128 -13.85 -5.16 -1.07
N LEU A 129 -14.35 -5.36 0.15
CA LEU A 129 -15.36 -6.37 0.45
C LEU A 129 -16.76 -5.91 0.00
N ALA A 130 -17.13 -4.67 0.30
CA ALA A 130 -18.44 -4.13 -0.02
C ALA A 130 -18.65 -4.01 -1.53
N CYS A 131 -17.65 -3.58 -2.31
CA CYS A 131 -17.78 -3.36 -3.75
C CYS A 131 -18.09 -4.64 -4.56
N GLN A 132 -17.94 -5.82 -3.96
CA GLN A 132 -18.32 -7.09 -4.61
C GLN A 132 -19.79 -7.47 -4.38
N PHE A 133 -20.42 -6.97 -3.31
CA PHE A 133 -21.71 -7.49 -2.83
C PHE A 133 -22.76 -6.41 -2.50
N VAL A 134 -22.33 -5.15 -2.35
CA VAL A 134 -23.15 -4.03 -1.89
C VAL A 134 -23.14 -2.95 -2.97
N ASP A 135 -24.31 -2.37 -3.22
CA ASP A 135 -24.45 -1.23 -4.12
C ASP A 135 -23.65 -0.03 -3.56
N VAL A 136 -22.78 0.54 -4.39
CA VAL A 136 -21.92 1.68 -4.04
C VAL A 136 -22.75 2.89 -3.61
N ASN A 137 -23.96 3.05 -4.14
CA ASN A 137 -24.84 4.18 -3.84
C ASN A 137 -25.67 3.99 -2.56
N SER A 138 -25.58 2.82 -1.92
CA SER A 138 -26.22 2.60 -0.62
C SER A 138 -25.44 3.28 0.52
N ASP A 139 -26.11 3.66 1.61
CA ASP A 139 -25.47 4.22 2.82
C ASP A 139 -24.21 3.43 3.27
N PRO A 140 -24.24 2.08 3.38
CA PRO A 140 -23.04 1.32 3.70
C PRO A 140 -21.98 1.36 2.58
N GLY A 141 -22.38 1.36 1.31
CA GLY A 141 -21.47 1.49 0.17
C GLY A 141 -20.69 2.80 0.21
N VAL A 142 -21.39 3.93 0.34
CA VAL A 142 -20.80 5.27 0.44
C VAL A 142 -19.83 5.37 1.61
N PHE A 143 -20.20 4.84 2.78
CA PHE A 143 -19.33 4.82 3.95
C PHE A 143 -18.03 4.05 3.69
N THR A 144 -18.12 2.89 3.04
CA THR A 144 -16.92 2.08 2.73
C THR A 144 -16.00 2.76 1.71
N VAL A 145 -16.55 3.38 0.66
CA VAL A 145 -15.78 4.16 -0.31
C VAL A 145 -15.08 5.35 0.37
N LEU A 146 -15.75 6.02 1.31
CA LEU A 146 -15.17 7.12 2.06
C LEU A 146 -13.93 6.67 2.87
N LEU A 147 -13.98 5.50 3.52
CA LEU A 147 -12.83 4.93 4.22
C LEU A 147 -11.65 4.68 3.26
N SER A 148 -11.93 4.19 2.06
CA SER A 148 -10.95 3.99 0.99
C SER A 148 -10.29 5.30 0.57
N TYR A 149 -11.06 6.38 0.39
CA TYR A 149 -10.50 7.71 0.08
C TYR A 149 -9.66 8.28 1.23
N ILE A 150 -10.11 8.10 2.47
CA ILE A 150 -9.33 8.49 3.66
C ILE A 150 -8.00 7.73 3.67
N GLN A 151 -7.98 6.44 3.35
CA GLN A 151 -6.74 5.67 3.23
C GLN A 151 -5.78 6.26 2.21
N ILE A 152 -6.26 6.51 0.98
CA ILE A 152 -5.44 7.06 -0.11
C ILE A 152 -4.84 8.41 0.30
N ALA A 153 -5.61 9.24 1.01
CA ALA A 153 -5.14 10.52 1.53
C ALA A 153 -4.13 10.38 2.67
N LEU A 154 -4.27 9.36 3.54
CA LEU A 154 -3.39 9.13 4.69
C LEU A 154 -2.09 8.40 4.33
N ASP A 155 -2.06 7.61 3.25
CA ASP A 155 -0.91 6.82 2.83
C ASP A 155 0.41 7.61 2.79
N PRO A 156 0.49 8.81 2.17
CA PRO A 156 1.71 9.62 2.18
C PRO A 156 2.16 10.02 3.59
N PHE A 157 1.23 10.31 4.50
CA PHE A 157 1.53 10.68 5.89
C PHE A 157 2.02 9.49 6.70
N LEU A 158 1.38 8.33 6.53
CA LEU A 158 1.79 7.10 7.18
C LEU A 158 3.20 6.70 6.73
N ILE A 159 3.46 6.70 5.42
CA ILE A 159 4.79 6.43 4.87
C ILE A 159 5.83 7.41 5.41
N ALA A 160 5.48 8.70 5.50
CA ALA A 160 6.37 9.71 6.07
C ALA A 160 6.71 9.42 7.54
N ILE A 161 5.73 9.08 8.38
CA ILE A 161 5.96 8.74 9.80
C ILE A 161 6.86 7.50 9.93
N ILE A 162 6.74 6.54 9.02
CA ILE A 162 7.52 5.32 9.04
C ILE A 162 8.98 5.59 8.65
N ASP A 163 9.20 6.36 7.58
CA ASP A 163 10.53 6.68 7.06
C ASP A 163 11.03 8.09 7.43
N ILE A 164 11.93 8.14 8.41
CA ILE A 164 12.63 9.36 8.83
C ILE A 164 13.39 10.01 7.65
N ARG A 165 13.88 9.23 6.67
CA ARG A 165 14.58 9.76 5.50
C ARG A 165 13.62 10.52 4.60
N PHE A 166 12.41 9.97 4.39
CA PHE A 166 11.35 10.65 3.66
C PHE A 166 10.99 11.98 4.34
N LEU A 167 10.74 11.98 5.66
CA LEU A 167 10.46 13.21 6.41
C LEU A 167 11.56 14.26 6.29
N THR A 168 12.82 13.83 6.33
CA THR A 168 13.97 14.74 6.23
C THR A 168 14.04 15.37 4.84
N LYS A 169 13.90 14.56 3.78
CA LYS A 169 13.82 15.07 2.40
C LYS A 169 12.61 15.98 2.20
N TRP A 170 11.44 15.58 2.68
CA TRP A 170 10.21 16.36 2.61
C TRP A 170 10.36 17.74 3.27
N ARG A 171 10.88 17.80 4.51
CA ARG A 171 11.17 19.06 5.20
C ARG A 171 12.15 19.93 4.41
N THR A 172 13.14 19.33 3.75
CA THR A 172 14.14 20.05 2.95
C THR A 172 13.51 20.63 1.69
N SER A 173 12.70 19.85 0.98
CA SER A 173 11.91 20.30 -0.18
C SER A 173 10.94 21.42 0.20
N TRP A 174 10.25 21.30 1.34
CA TRP A 174 9.35 22.33 1.85
C TRP A 174 10.09 23.64 2.17
N LYS A 175 11.24 23.56 2.85
CA LYS A 175 12.09 24.74 3.11
C LYS A 175 12.55 25.40 1.81
N LYS A 176 12.94 24.62 0.81
CA LYS A 176 13.34 25.13 -0.52
C LYS A 176 12.17 25.84 -1.22
N MET A 177 10.98 25.24 -1.21
CA MET A 177 9.78 25.82 -1.80
C MET A 177 9.35 27.12 -1.11
N LYS A 178 9.39 27.17 0.24
CA LYS A 178 9.13 28.39 1.02
C LYS A 178 10.15 29.49 0.74
N ARG A 179 11.43 29.13 0.54
CA ARG A 179 12.48 30.08 0.17
C ARG A 179 12.25 30.66 -1.22
N ASN A 180 11.92 29.83 -2.21
CA ASN A 180 11.64 30.29 -3.57
C ASN A 180 10.43 31.23 -3.60
N ARG A 181 9.32 30.88 -2.93
CA ARG A 181 8.16 31.79 -2.81
C ARG A 181 8.49 33.13 -2.16
N ARG A 182 9.44 33.17 -1.21
CA ARG A 182 9.91 34.45 -0.61
C ARG A 182 10.76 35.27 -1.56
N ILE A 183 11.55 34.64 -2.42
CA ILE A 183 12.36 35.32 -3.44
C ILE A 183 11.43 35.90 -4.51
N ASP A 184 10.46 35.11 -4.97
CA ASP A 184 9.48 35.53 -5.98
C ASP A 184 8.60 36.69 -5.47
N ALA A 185 8.27 36.71 -4.17
CA ALA A 185 7.51 37.79 -3.54
C ALA A 185 8.34 39.06 -3.23
N VAL A 186 9.67 39.01 -3.33
CA VAL A 186 10.57 40.17 -3.19
C VAL A 186 11.00 40.70 -4.57
N ALA A 187 10.89 39.87 -5.60
CA ALA A 187 11.17 40.23 -6.98
C ALA A 187 9.94 40.79 -7.74
N ALA A 188 8.76 40.75 -7.12
CA ALA A 188 7.51 41.36 -7.60
C ALA A 188 7.26 42.68 -6.85
#